data_AF-A0A820KEJ2-F1
#
_entry.id   AF-A0A820KEJ2-F1
#
_cell.length_a   1.000
_cell.length_b   1.000
_cell.length_c   1.000
_cell.angle_alpha   90.00
_cell.angle_beta   90.00
_cell.angle_gamma   90.00
#
_symmetry.space_group_name_H-M   'P 1'
#
loop_
_entity.id
_entity.type
_entity.pdbx_description
1 polymer ?
#
loop_
_entity_poly.entity_id
_entity_poly.type
_entity_poly.pdbx_seq_one_letter_code
_entity_poly.pdbx_strand_id
1 'polypeptide(L)'
;MVTFITNTSPVAINSGGFNSDNHPDIVVSSLSNRTITVFLDYSNGSFVTNLTLATSRNPCLLVTGDFNHDNRTDLVINHSGDIISVFFGDGNGSFPGEAFFRWASLHKHSLLVILTAITKQISLSPVFTVTL
;
A
#
# COMPACT_ATOMS: atom_id res chain seq x y z
N MET A 1 -11.53 -22.76 -1.39
CA MET A 1 -10.42 -21.97 -1.96
C MET A 1 -11.03 -20.84 -2.75
N VAL A 2 -10.78 -19.59 -2.37
CA VAL A 2 -11.25 -18.40 -3.11
C VAL A 2 -10.05 -17.83 -3.88
N THR A 3 -10.21 -17.60 -5.18
CA THR A 3 -9.16 -17.08 -6.06
C THR A 3 -9.54 -15.66 -6.48
N PHE A 4 -8.70 -14.68 -6.15
CA PHE A 4 -8.90 -13.29 -6.56
C PHE A 4 -8.01 -12.97 -7.77
N ILE A 5 -8.62 -12.53 -8.86
CA ILE A 5 -7.90 -12.17 -10.09
C ILE A 5 -7.44 -10.73 -9.94
N THR A 6 -6.18 -10.52 -9.60
CA THR A 6 -5.57 -9.18 -9.47
C THR A 6 -5.17 -8.59 -10.83
N ASN A 7 -5.55 -9.28 -11.92
CA ASN A 7 -4.91 -9.22 -13.22
C ASN A 7 -3.38 -9.46 -13.10
N THR A 8 -2.71 -9.70 -14.23
CA THR A 8 -1.33 -10.24 -14.34
C THR A 8 -0.31 -9.72 -13.30
N SER A 9 0.57 -10.61 -12.81
CA SER A 9 1.77 -10.35 -11.97
C SER A 9 1.57 -9.49 -10.70
N PRO A 10 0.85 -9.98 -9.68
CA PRO A 10 0.90 -9.37 -8.34
C PRO A 10 2.32 -9.48 -7.75
N VAL A 11 2.82 -8.40 -7.16
CA VAL A 11 4.18 -8.34 -6.58
C VAL A 11 4.24 -7.98 -5.11
N ALA A 12 3.18 -7.37 -4.56
CA ALA A 12 3.05 -7.13 -3.13
C ALA A 12 1.59 -7.20 -2.71
N ILE A 13 1.37 -7.66 -1.48
CA ILE A 13 0.07 -7.73 -0.80
C ILE A 13 0.23 -7.21 0.62
N ASN A 14 -0.76 -6.48 1.11
CA ASN A 14 -0.82 -6.06 2.51
C ASN A 14 -2.27 -6.02 3.00
N SER A 15 -2.45 -5.99 4.32
CA SER A 15 -3.76 -5.80 4.95
C SER A 15 -3.86 -4.44 5.66
N GLY A 16 -5.09 -3.99 5.90
CA GLY A 16 -5.39 -2.75 6.60
C GLY A 16 -6.90 -2.58 6.82
N GLY A 17 -7.31 -1.64 7.67
CA GLY A 17 -8.71 -1.22 7.74
C GLY A 17 -8.92 -0.06 6.79
N PHE A 18 -9.36 -0.31 5.56
CA PHE A 18 -9.52 0.72 4.54
C PHE A 18 -10.91 1.37 4.59
N ASN A 19 -11.93 0.65 5.05
CA ASN A 19 -13.32 1.14 5.16
C ASN A 19 -13.85 1.28 6.61
N SER A 20 -12.97 1.12 7.61
CA SER A 20 -13.29 1.27 9.04
C SER A 20 -14.42 0.36 9.58
N ASP A 21 -14.65 -0.79 8.94
CA ASP A 21 -15.72 -1.72 9.33
C ASP A 21 -15.29 -2.77 10.39
N ASN A 22 -14.10 -2.60 10.99
CA ASN A 22 -13.43 -3.55 11.89
C ASN A 22 -13.05 -4.90 11.28
N HIS A 23 -13.12 -5.03 9.96
CA HIS A 23 -12.62 -6.19 9.23
C HIS A 23 -11.32 -5.85 8.48
N PRO A 24 -10.33 -6.76 8.46
CA PRO A 24 -9.11 -6.53 7.72
C PRO A 24 -9.36 -6.67 6.21
N ASP A 25 -9.22 -5.56 5.51
CA ASP A 25 -9.25 -5.49 4.05
C ASP A 25 -7.89 -5.87 3.46
N ILE A 26 -7.84 -6.03 2.14
CA ILE A 26 -6.63 -6.42 1.40
C ILE A 26 -6.33 -5.39 0.31
N VAL A 27 -5.05 -5.11 0.10
CA VAL A 27 -4.58 -4.33 -1.04
C VAL A 27 -3.45 -5.08 -1.76
N VAL A 28 -3.50 -5.07 -3.09
CA VAL A 28 -2.54 -5.79 -3.94
C VAL A 28 -1.98 -4.85 -5.00
N SER A 29 -0.66 -4.85 -5.19
CA SER A 29 -0.02 -4.15 -6.31
C SER A 29 0.31 -5.13 -7.45
N SER A 30 -0.05 -4.76 -8.68
CA SER A 30 0.29 -5.48 -9.91
C SER A 30 1.36 -4.72 -10.71
N LEU A 31 2.50 -5.37 -10.90
CA LEU A 31 3.66 -4.77 -11.57
C LEU A 31 3.40 -4.56 -13.05
N SER A 32 2.88 -5.58 -13.75
CA SER A 32 2.70 -5.53 -15.21
C SER A 32 1.58 -4.60 -15.63
N ASN A 33 0.50 -4.52 -14.84
CA ASN A 33 -0.63 -3.63 -15.14
C ASN A 33 -0.43 -2.23 -14.57
N ARG A 34 0.59 -2.02 -13.72
CA ARG A 34 0.84 -0.76 -13.03
C ARG A 34 -0.40 -0.32 -12.25
N THR A 35 -0.98 -1.25 -11.49
CA THR A 35 -2.18 -0.99 -10.71
C THR A 35 -2.00 -1.35 -9.25
N ILE A 36 -2.80 -0.72 -8.40
CA ILE A 36 -3.03 -1.12 -7.02
C ILE A 36 -4.53 -1.39 -6.89
N THR A 37 -4.90 -2.56 -6.41
CA THR A 37 -6.29 -2.97 -6.26
C THR A 37 -6.60 -3.17 -4.79
N VAL A 38 -7.67 -2.51 -4.33
CA VAL A 38 -8.19 -2.59 -2.97
C VAL A 38 -9.38 -3.53 -2.96
N PHE A 39 -9.36 -4.49 -2.05
CA PHE A 39 -10.38 -5.49 -1.82
C PHE A 39 -10.96 -5.31 -0.42
N LEU A 40 -12.26 -5.10 -0.32
CA LEU A 40 -12.93 -4.98 0.99
C LEU A 40 -13.46 -6.33 1.45
N ASP A 41 -13.30 -6.64 2.73
CA ASP A 41 -13.89 -7.84 3.36
C ASP A 41 -15.39 -7.63 3.58
N TYR A 42 -16.16 -8.72 3.44
CA TYR A 42 -17.60 -8.75 3.71
C TYR A 42 -17.92 -9.49 5.02
N SER A 43 -16.94 -9.63 5.91
CA SER A 43 -17.06 -10.29 7.24
C SER A 43 -17.48 -11.76 7.19
N ASN A 44 -17.48 -12.37 6.01
CA ASN A 44 -17.89 -13.76 5.77
C ASN A 44 -16.81 -14.58 5.05
N GLY A 45 -15.59 -14.05 5.01
CA GLY A 45 -14.44 -14.64 4.31
C GLY A 45 -14.47 -14.41 2.80
N SER A 46 -15.34 -13.54 2.30
CA SER A 46 -15.39 -13.10 0.91
C SER A 46 -14.87 -11.66 0.78
N PHE A 47 -14.17 -11.39 -0.31
CA PHE A 47 -13.69 -10.06 -0.65
C PHE A 47 -14.28 -9.59 -1.98
N VAL A 48 -14.48 -8.28 -2.13
CA VAL A 48 -14.88 -7.68 -3.40
C VAL A 48 -13.86 -6.64 -3.83
N THR A 49 -13.63 -6.55 -5.14
CA THR A 49 -12.85 -5.45 -5.70
C THR A 49 -13.59 -4.15 -5.48
N ASN A 50 -13.03 -3.27 -4.65
CA ASN A 50 -13.62 -1.97 -4.36
C ASN A 50 -13.09 -0.89 -5.31
N LEU A 51 -11.77 -0.82 -5.46
CA LEU A 51 -11.11 0.22 -6.25
C LEU A 51 -9.86 -0.31 -6.91
N THR A 52 -9.57 0.18 -8.13
CA THR A 52 -8.29 -0.02 -8.80
C THR A 52 -7.68 1.34 -9.12
N LEU A 53 -6.52 1.61 -8.55
CA LEU A 53 -5.74 2.82 -8.75
C LEU A 53 -4.69 2.54 -9.84
N ALA A 54 -4.66 3.39 -10.87
CA ALA A 54 -3.59 3.38 -11.85
C ALA A 54 -2.36 4.07 -11.26
N THR A 55 -1.20 3.49 -11.50
CA THR A 55 0.08 4.07 -11.10
C THR A 55 0.86 4.52 -12.32
N SER A 56 1.63 5.61 -12.19
CA SER A 56 2.43 6.15 -13.28
C SER A 56 3.66 5.28 -13.62
N ARG A 57 4.08 4.40 -12.70
CA ARG A 57 5.24 3.50 -12.81
C ARG A 57 4.99 2.18 -12.09
N ASN A 58 5.77 1.15 -12.45
CA ASN A 58 5.63 -0.18 -11.87
C ASN A 58 5.75 -0.14 -10.34
N PRO A 59 4.69 -0.50 -9.58
CA PRO A 59 4.75 -0.55 -8.13
C PRO A 59 5.55 -1.78 -7.70
N CYS A 60 6.58 -1.59 -6.89
CA CYS A 60 7.50 -2.64 -6.45
C CYS A 60 7.23 -3.08 -5.01
N LEU A 61 6.92 -2.13 -4.13
CA LEU A 61 6.58 -2.39 -2.73
C LEU A 61 5.38 -1.55 -2.33
N LEU A 62 4.62 -2.08 -1.38
CA LEU A 62 3.42 -1.46 -0.84
C LEU A 62 3.44 -1.59 0.68
N VAL A 63 3.20 -0.49 1.38
CA VAL A 63 3.02 -0.44 2.84
C VAL A 63 1.73 0.30 3.18
N THR A 64 1.12 -0.05 4.31
CA THR A 64 -0.15 0.50 4.81
C THR A 64 0.07 1.12 6.19
N GLY A 65 -0.63 2.21 6.50
CA GLY A 65 -0.57 2.86 7.80
C GLY A 65 -1.14 4.27 7.77
N ASP A 66 -1.34 4.88 8.94
CA ASP A 66 -1.71 6.30 9.04
C ASP A 66 -0.44 7.17 8.92
N PHE A 67 -0.23 7.80 7.76
CA PHE A 67 0.96 8.58 7.46
C PHE A 67 0.72 10.10 7.51
N ASN A 68 -0.54 10.53 7.52
CA ASN A 68 -0.91 11.95 7.62
C ASN A 68 -1.55 12.32 8.98
N HIS A 69 -1.65 11.36 9.91
CA HIS A 69 -2.22 11.50 11.25
C HIS A 69 -3.72 11.86 11.28
N ASP A 70 -4.49 11.36 10.30
CA ASP A 70 -5.93 11.55 10.24
C ASP A 70 -6.74 10.37 10.79
N ASN A 71 -6.05 9.37 11.36
CA ASN A 71 -6.60 8.11 11.85
C ASN A 71 -7.24 7.22 10.77
N ARG A 72 -6.85 7.39 9.50
CA ARG A 72 -7.27 6.53 8.40
C ARG A 72 -6.07 5.81 7.80
N THR A 73 -6.34 4.65 7.21
CA THR A 73 -5.28 3.88 6.58
C THR A 73 -4.91 4.49 5.23
N ASP A 74 -3.68 4.97 5.12
CA ASP A 74 -3.06 5.43 3.89
C ASP A 74 -2.22 4.30 3.25
N LEU A 75 -1.86 4.48 1.98
CA LEU A 75 -0.94 3.60 1.24
C LEU A 75 0.34 4.37 0.89
N VAL A 76 1.50 3.76 1.09
CA VAL A 76 2.77 4.26 0.52
C VAL A 76 3.30 3.22 -0.44
N ILE A 77 3.62 3.67 -1.64
CA ILE A 77 3.98 2.82 -2.78
C ILE A 77 5.35 3.22 -3.26
N ASN A 78 6.28 2.28 -3.25
CA ASN A 78 7.54 2.44 -3.94
C ASN A 78 7.38 1.97 -5.38
N HIS A 79 7.80 2.80 -6.33
CA HIS A 79 7.82 2.45 -7.74
C HIS A 79 9.23 2.19 -8.24
N SER A 80 9.34 1.52 -9.38
CA SER A 80 10.61 1.40 -10.09
C SER A 80 11.21 2.80 -10.39
N GLY A 81 12.48 2.98 -10.01
CA GLY A 81 13.20 4.25 -10.12
C GLY A 81 13.25 5.03 -8.81
N ASP A 82 13.07 6.34 -8.88
CA ASP A 82 13.26 7.29 -7.77
C ASP A 82 11.95 7.85 -7.21
N ILE A 83 10.80 7.20 -7.44
CA ILE A 83 9.48 7.75 -7.08
C ILE A 83 8.81 6.92 -6.00
N ILE A 84 8.25 7.61 -5.02
CA ILE A 84 7.33 7.09 -4.01
C ILE A 84 6.02 7.87 -4.15
N SER A 85 4.88 7.18 -4.16
CA SER A 85 3.58 7.83 -4.01
C SER A 85 2.97 7.51 -2.66
N VAL A 86 2.16 8.43 -2.16
CA VAL A 86 1.34 8.27 -0.96
C VAL A 86 -0.10 8.52 -1.35
N PHE A 87 -0.95 7.53 -1.15
CA PHE A 87 -2.39 7.61 -1.35
C PHE A 87 -3.06 7.80 0.01
N PHE A 88 -3.71 8.95 0.20
CA PHE A 88 -4.38 9.26 1.46
C PHE A 88 -5.78 8.65 1.48
N GLY A 89 -6.05 7.82 2.49
CA GLY A 89 -7.32 7.14 2.65
C GLY A 89 -8.40 8.08 3.20
N ASP A 90 -9.64 7.91 2.74
CA ASP A 90 -10.80 8.62 3.30
C ASP A 90 -11.56 7.83 4.37
N GLY A 91 -11.15 6.58 4.60
CA GLY A 91 -11.71 5.67 5.61
C GLY A 91 -12.96 4.93 5.14
N ASN A 92 -13.36 5.09 3.88
CA ASN A 92 -14.48 4.41 3.23
C ASN A 92 -14.02 3.51 2.07
N GLY A 93 -12.75 3.09 2.09
CA GLY A 93 -12.12 2.32 1.03
C GLY A 93 -11.68 3.15 -0.18
N SER A 94 -11.78 4.48 -0.13
CA SER A 94 -11.36 5.37 -1.22
C SER A 94 -10.09 6.14 -0.90
N PHE A 95 -9.39 6.56 -1.95
CA PHE A 95 -8.10 7.23 -1.86
C PHE A 95 -8.09 8.50 -2.74
N PRO A 96 -8.76 9.58 -2.31
CA PRO A 96 -9.00 10.77 -3.16
C PRO A 96 -7.76 11.65 -3.37
N GLY A 97 -6.72 11.49 -2.53
CA GLY A 97 -5.50 12.28 -2.60
C GLY A 97 -4.30 11.42 -2.93
N GLU A 98 -3.44 11.90 -3.83
CA GLU A 98 -2.14 11.31 -4.12
C GLU A 98 -1.05 12.39 -4.01
N ALA A 99 0.01 12.08 -3.28
CA ALA A 99 1.24 12.87 -3.25
C ALA A 99 2.40 12.05 -3.82
N PHE A 100 3.29 12.70 -4.58
CA PHE A 100 4.49 12.06 -5.12
C PHE A 100 5.75 12.68 -4.54
N PHE A 101 6.69 11.82 -4.19
CA PHE A 101 7.99 12.19 -3.69
C PHE A 101 9.08 11.56 -4.53
N ARG A 102 10.06 12.36 -4.95
CA ARG A 102 11.24 11.88 -5.66
C ARG A 102 12.40 11.75 -4.70
N TRP A 103 13.05 10.59 -4.67
CA TRP A 103 14.21 10.33 -3.81
C TRP A 103 15.32 11.36 -4.04
N ALA A 104 15.52 11.80 -5.28
CA ALA A 104 16.48 12.84 -5.63
C ALA A 104 16.11 14.27 -5.15
N SER A 105 14.86 14.50 -4.73
CA SER A 105 14.36 15.81 -4.29
C SER A 105 13.99 15.87 -2.80
N LEU A 106 14.06 14.75 -2.07
CA LEU A 106 13.73 14.69 -0.64
C LEU A 106 14.90 15.20 0.22
N HIS A 107 14.67 16.27 0.98
CA HIS A 107 15.57 16.68 2.07
C HIS A 107 15.35 15.77 3.30
N LYS A 108 16.41 15.55 4.10
CA LYS A 108 16.58 14.53 5.15
C LYS A 108 15.40 14.22 6.10
N HIS A 109 14.45 15.13 6.31
CA HIS A 109 13.36 14.94 7.30
C HIS A 109 12.21 14.04 6.80
N SER A 110 11.87 14.07 5.51
CA SER A 110 10.84 13.19 4.93
C SER A 110 11.31 11.75 4.76
N LEU A 111 12.63 11.54 4.78
CA LEU A 111 13.28 10.24 4.59
C LEU A 111 13.08 9.30 5.79
N LEU A 112 13.01 9.84 7.02
CA LEU A 112 12.97 9.04 8.24
C LEU A 112 11.64 8.31 8.41
N VAL A 113 10.51 8.92 8.05
CA VAL A 113 9.17 8.32 8.17
C VAL A 113 9.04 7.15 7.19
N ILE A 114 9.43 7.36 5.93
CA ILE A 114 9.36 6.34 4.88
C ILE A 114 10.33 5.19 5.18
N LEU A 115 11.58 5.49 5.57
CA LEU A 115 12.57 4.47 5.89
C LEU A 115 12.18 3.67 7.15
N THR A 116 11.58 4.33 8.15
CA THR A 116 11.08 3.66 9.37
C THR A 116 9.86 2.78 9.07
N ALA A 117 8.95 3.22 8.20
CA ALA A 117 7.80 2.42 7.77
C ALA A 117 8.25 1.15 7.01
N ILE A 118 9.20 1.32 6.06
CA ILE A 118 9.77 0.19 5.30
C ILE A 118 10.51 -0.78 6.22
N THR A 119 11.36 -0.29 7.12
CA THR A 119 12.15 -1.16 8.02
C THR A 119 11.29 -1.85 9.08
N LYS A 120 10.26 -1.19 9.61
CA LYS A 120 9.33 -1.80 10.58
C LYS A 120 8.53 -2.93 9.94
N GLN A 121 8.07 -2.76 8.70
CA GLN A 121 7.35 -3.80 7.97
C GLN A 121 8.24 -4.99 7.56
N ILE A 122 9.52 -4.75 7.24
CA ILE A 122 10.51 -5.82 7.04
C ILE A 122 10.76 -6.60 8.34
N SER A 123 10.85 -5.92 9.49
CA SER A 123 11.09 -6.57 10.80
C SER A 123 9.92 -7.44 11.30
N LEU A 124 8.70 -7.18 10.81
CA LEU A 124 7.49 -7.93 11.15
C LEU A 124 7.29 -9.18 10.26
N SER A 125 8.08 -9.33 9.19
CA SER A 125 8.14 -10.57 8.40
C SER A 125 9.23 -11.49 8.97
N PRO A 126 8.93 -12.72 9.43
CA PRO A 126 9.91 -13.61 10.06
C PRO A 126 11.01 -14.14 9.12
N VAL A 127 11.08 -13.67 7.86
CA VAL A 127 11.93 -14.21 6.80
C VAL A 127 13.16 -13.33 6.51
N PHE A 128 13.20 -12.08 6.98
CA PHE A 128 14.34 -11.19 6.70
C PHE A 128 14.81 -10.44 7.95
N THR A 129 15.80 -11.01 8.63
CA THR A 129 16.59 -10.27 9.64
C THR A 129 17.67 -9.48 8.90
N VAL A 130 17.53 -8.16 8.82
CA VAL A 130 18.64 -7.27 8.42
C VAL A 130 19.39 -6.90 9.69
N THR A 131 20.56 -7.47 9.87
CA THR A 131 21.51 -7.04 10.91
C THR A 131 22.13 -5.72 10.44
N LEU A 132 22.05 -4.68 11.28
CA LEU A 132 22.69 -3.38 11.04
C LEU A 132 24.21 -3.48 11.18
#